data_AF-A0A956RML6-F1
#
_entry.id   AF-A0A956RML6-F1
#
_cell.length_a   1.000
_cell.length_b   1.000
_cell.length_c   1.000
_cell.angle_alpha   90.00
_cell.angle_beta   90.00
_cell.angle_gamma   90.00
#
_symmetry.space_group_name_H-M   'P 1'
#
loop_
_entity.id
_entity.type
_entity.pdbx_description
1 polymer ?
#
loop_
_entity_poly.entity_id
_entity_poly.type
_entity_poly.pdbx_seq_one_letter_code
_entity_poly.pdbx_strand_id
1 'polypeptide(L)' 'MSRTLVLGAVAYDPKVVTIWDGFRHYFAEHGLDFDYVLYSNYERQVEGHFAGHYDVAWNSPLAWIEAE' A
#
# COMPACT_ATOMS: atom_id res chain seq x y z
N MET A 1 9.44 -19.10 -6.92
CA MET A 1 8.44 -18.52 -6.00
C MET A 1 7.92 -17.25 -6.63
N SER A 2 6.62 -16.95 -6.47
CA SER A 2 6.05 -15.68 -6.92
C SER A 2 6.73 -14.54 -6.16
N ARG A 3 6.99 -13.41 -6.82
CA ARG A 3 7.40 -12.19 -6.13
C ARG A 3 6.18 -11.66 -5.36
N THR A 4 6.35 -11.33 -4.08
CA THR A 4 5.30 -10.69 -3.28
C THR A 4 4.98 -9.31 -3.86
N LEU A 5 3.71 -9.03 -4.10
CA LEU A 5 3.23 -7.71 -4.46
C LEU A 5 3.06 -6.87 -3.18
N VAL A 6 3.77 -5.76 -3.07
CA VAL A 6 3.72 -4.88 -1.88
C VAL A 6 2.97 -3.59 -2.21
N LEU A 7 1.96 -3.25 -1.40
CA LEU A 7 1.19 -2.02 -1.53
C LEU A 7 1.56 -1.00 -0.45
N GLY A 8 1.83 0.25 -0.82
CA GLY A 8 1.96 1.36 0.13
C GLY A 8 0.63 2.08 0.31
N ALA A 9 0.22 2.37 1.55
CA ALA A 9 -0.99 3.14 1.86
C ALA A 9 -0.78 4.10 3.05
N VAL A 10 -1.58 5.17 3.13
CA VAL A 10 -1.62 6.04 4.32
C VAL A 10 -2.68 5.55 5.30
N ALA A 11 -2.31 5.40 6.57
CA ALA A 11 -3.21 5.02 7.65
C ALA A 11 -3.99 6.23 8.20
N TYR A 12 -4.88 6.80 7.38
CA TYR A 12 -5.68 7.99 7.74
C TYR A 12 -6.85 7.69 8.70
N ASP A 13 -7.22 6.42 8.85
CA ASP A 13 -8.32 5.93 9.67
C ASP A 13 -7.94 4.51 10.17
N PRO A 14 -8.24 4.14 11.43
CA PRO A 14 -7.96 2.80 11.96
C PRO A 14 -8.45 1.65 11.07
N LYS A 15 -9.55 1.84 10.33
CA LYS A 15 -10.10 0.81 9.42
C LYS A 15 -9.14 0.44 8.28
N VAL A 16 -8.20 1.30 7.93
CA VAL A 16 -7.23 1.05 6.85
C VAL A 16 -6.43 -0.22 7.13
N VAL A 17 -6.07 -0.46 8.40
CA VAL A 17 -5.38 -1.69 8.81
C VAL A 17 -6.25 -2.90 8.51
N THR A 18 -7.51 -2.89 8.96
CA THR A 18 -8.47 -3.98 8.75
C THR A 18 -8.72 -4.27 7.27
N ILE A 19 -8.79 -3.22 6.43
CA ILE A 19 -8.97 -3.37 4.98
C ILE A 19 -7.80 -4.15 4.37
N TRP A 20 -6.56 -3.74 4.66
CA TRP A 20 -5.38 -4.36 4.06
C TRP A 20 -5.06 -5.74 4.62
N ASP A 21 -5.32 -5.98 5.91
CA ASP A 21 -5.28 -7.33 6.48
C ASP A 21 -6.28 -8.26 5.77
N GLY A 22 -7.50 -7.76 5.50
CA GLY A 22 -8.51 -8.50 4.75
C GLY A 22 -8.06 -8.86 3.34
N PHE A 23 -7.49 -7.89 2.60
CA PHE A 23 -6.94 -8.14 1.26
C PHE A 23 -5.75 -9.10 1.27
N ARG A 24 -4.84 -8.98 2.24
CA ARG A 24 -3.70 -9.89 2.38
C ARG A 24 -4.18 -11.34 2.52
N HIS A 25 -5.16 -11.58 3.37
CA HIS A 25 -5.74 -12.92 3.53
C HIS A 25 -6.43 -13.39 2.24
N TYR A 26 -7.30 -12.55 1.67
CA TYR A 26 -8.03 -12.87 0.44
C TYR A 26 -7.08 -13.24 -0.72
N PHE A 27 -6.02 -12.46 -0.95
CA PHE A 27 -5.08 -12.72 -2.03
C PHE A 27 -4.25 -13.98 -1.80
N ALA A 28 -3.83 -14.24 -0.57
CA ALA A 28 -3.11 -15.47 -0.23
C ALA A 28 -3.96 -16.72 -0.54
N GLU A 29 -5.26 -16.68 -0.25
CA GLU A 29 -6.19 -17.77 -0.59
C GLU A 29 -6.36 -17.99 -2.11
N HIS A 30 -6.08 -16.95 -2.91
CA HIS A 30 -6.19 -16.98 -4.37
C HIS A 30 -4.84 -17.09 -5.08
N GLY A 31 -3.78 -17.46 -4.35
CA GLY A 31 -2.45 -17.74 -4.92
C GLY A 31 -1.64 -16.50 -5.29
N LEU A 32 -1.98 -15.34 -4.74
CA LEU A 32 -1.20 -14.11 -4.86
C LEU A 32 -0.55 -13.77 -3.51
N ASP A 33 0.78 -13.85 -3.44
CA ASP A 33 1.54 -13.35 -2.30
C ASP A 33 1.43 -11.81 -2.27
N PHE A 34 0.76 -11.29 -1.24
CA PHE A 34 0.48 -9.87 -1.06
C PHE A 34 0.95 -9.38 0.32
N ASP A 35 1.49 -8.17 0.36
CA ASP A 35 1.82 -7.48 1.61
C ASP A 35 1.58 -5.97 1.48
N TYR A 36 1.64 -5.24 2.59
CA TYR A 36 1.44 -3.79 2.59
C TYR A 36 2.27 -3.05 3.63
N VAL A 37 2.58 -1.78 3.33
CA VAL A 37 3.28 -0.85 4.22
C VAL A 37 2.39 0.35 4.49
N LEU A 38 2.25 0.70 5.77
CA LEU A 38 1.47 1.84 6.21
C LEU A 38 2.36 3.04 6.51
N TYR A 39 2.00 4.18 5.93
CA TYR A 39 2.61 5.47 6.15
C TYR A 39 1.66 6.37 6.95
N SER A 40 2.23 7.33 7.69
CA SER A 40 1.43 8.34 8.42
C SER A 40 1.01 9.52 7.55
N ASN A 41 1.65 9.72 6.40
CA ASN A 41 1.39 10.83 5.48
C ASN A 41 1.72 10.44 4.03
N TYR A 42 1.25 11.23 3.07
CA TYR A 42 1.39 10.95 1.64
C TYR A 42 2.80 11.22 1.16
N GLU A 43 3.48 12.23 1.69
CA GLU A 43 4.82 12.64 1.30
C GLU A 43 5.80 11.47 1.44
N ARG A 44 5.82 10.82 2.61
CA ARG A 44 6.71 9.67 2.84
C ARG A 44 6.29 8.43 2.07
N GLN A 45 4.99 8.26 1.86
CA GLN A 45 4.46 7.17 1.04
C GLN A 45 5.03 7.32 -0.38
N VAL A 46 4.85 8.49 -0.99
CA VAL A 46 5.33 8.84 -2.34
C VAL A 46 6.85 8.72 -2.45
N GLU A 47 7.61 9.26 -1.49
CA GLU A 47 9.07 9.07 -1.42
C GLU A 47 9.44 7.58 -1.42
N GLY A 48 8.73 6.77 -0.64
CA GLY A 48 8.90 5.32 -0.59
C GLY A 48 8.58 4.62 -1.91
N HIS A 49 7.61 5.11 -2.67
CA HIS A 49 7.29 4.58 -4.00
C HIS A 49 8.44 4.81 -4.97
N PHE A 50 8.93 6.06 -5.07
CA PHE A 50 10.03 6.41 -5.96
C PHE A 50 11.36 5.75 -5.56
N ALA A 51 11.56 5.47 -4.27
CA ALA A 51 12.68 4.69 -3.76
C ALA A 51 12.54 3.17 -4.02
N GLY A 52 11.39 2.71 -4.53
CA GLY A 52 11.14 1.29 -4.83
C GLY A 52 10.88 0.42 -3.60
N HIS A 53 10.44 1.00 -2.47
CA HIS A 53 10.12 0.24 -1.26
C HIS A 53 8.88 -0.66 -1.40
N TYR A 54 8.00 -0.37 -2.36
CA TYR A 54 6.78 -1.13 -2.63
C TYR A 54 6.35 -0.96 -4.09
N ASP A 55 5.46 -1.84 -4.57
CA ASP A 55 5.11 -1.98 -5.99
C ASP A 55 3.97 -1.05 -6.45
N VAL A 56 2.97 -0.83 -5.59
CA VAL A 56 1.75 -0.10 -5.95
C VAL A 56 1.35 0.83 -4.82
N ALA A 57 0.94 2.06 -5.14
CA ALA A 57 0.42 3.01 -4.16
C ALA A 57 -1.12 2.98 -4.12
N TRP A 58 -1.69 3.03 -2.92
CA TRP A 58 -3.08 3.40 -2.72
C TRP A 58 -3.16 4.80 -2.13
N ASN A 59 -3.80 5.71 -2.86
CA ASN A 59 -3.93 7.10 -2.45
C ASN A 59 -5.34 7.64 -2.64
N SER A 60 -5.73 8.57 -1.77
CA SER A 60 -6.94 9.38 -2.00
C SER A 60 -6.71 10.38 -3.15
N PRO A 61 -7.77 11.02 -3.68
CA PRO A 61 -7.65 12.01 -4.75
C PRO A 61 -6.72 13.19 -4.41
N LEU A 62 -6.49 13.46 -3.11
CA LEU A 62 -5.63 14.55 -2.64
C LEU A 62 -4.13 14.29 -2.83
N ALA A 63 -3.69 13.04 -2.99
CA ALA A 63 -2.26 12.75 -3.19
C ALA A 63 -1.78 12.99 -4.64
N TRP A 64 -2.71 13.26 -5.57
CA TRP A 64 -2.36 13.57 -6.96
C TRP A 64 -1.45 14.80 -7.06
N ILE A 65 -1.57 15.77 -6.13
CA ILE A 65 -0.80 17.02 -6.14
C ILE A 65 0.68 16.79 -5.78
N GLU A 66 1.03 15.69 -5.11
CA GLU A 66 2.41 15.42 -4.66
C GLU A 66 3.19 14.45 -5.56
N ALA A 67 2.54 13.83 -6.55
CA ALA A 67 3.16 12.85 -7.44
C ALA A 67 3.68 13.45 -8.76
N GLU A 68 3.54 14.77 -8.97
CA GLU A 68 4.08 15.52 -10.12
C GLU A 68 5.43 16.18 -9.81
#